data_AF-A0A2A2H485-F1
#
_entry.id   AF-A0A2A2H485-F1
#
_cell.length_a   1.000
_cell.length_b   1.000
_cell.length_c   1.000
_cell.angle_alpha   90.00
_cell.angle_beta   90.00
_cell.angle_gamma   90.00
#
_symmetry.space_group_name_H-M   'P 1'
#
loop_
_entity.id
_entity.type
_entity.pdbx_description
1 polymer ?
#
loop_
_entity_poly.entity_id
_entity_poly.type
_entity_poly.pdbx_seq_one_letter_code
_entity_poly.pdbx_strand_id
1 'polypeptide(L)'
;MDLTKKEVEELQEKIIILYKVIDQNNTFKSFYYQDMDVKMPKSDSNLINELDELENADEILRKCIVELEEIKQNKKLEDKIFYEIVAEHDLRDLYEKYGIKELKDLDKLDIKELLNLL
;
A
#
# COMPACT_ATOMS: atom_id res chain seq x y z
N MET A 1 18.29 3.11 -12.35
CA MET A 1 17.85 2.41 -13.58
C MET A 1 16.44 2.89 -13.84
N ASP A 2 16.08 3.23 -15.08
CA ASP A 2 14.73 3.71 -15.37
C ASP A 2 13.76 2.52 -15.36
N LEU A 3 12.80 2.51 -14.44
CA LEU A 3 11.70 1.56 -14.42
C LEU A 3 10.88 1.70 -15.71
N THR A 4 10.51 0.59 -16.33
CA THR A 4 9.56 0.62 -17.44
C THR A 4 8.18 1.03 -16.94
N LYS A 5 7.35 1.62 -17.81
CA LYS A 5 5.96 1.98 -17.44
C LYS A 5 5.19 0.82 -16.79
N LYS A 6 5.43 -0.40 -17.25
CA LYS A 6 4.81 -1.60 -16.71
C LYS A 6 5.29 -1.91 -15.29
N GLU A 7 6.59 -1.80 -15.03
CA GLU A 7 7.15 -2.01 -13.68
C GLU A 7 6.67 -0.92 -12.71
N VAL A 8 6.52 0.32 -13.17
CA VAL A 8 5.96 1.41 -12.35
C VAL A 8 4.48 1.17 -12.03
N GLU A 9 3.69 0.72 -13.01
CA GLU A 9 2.29 0.32 -12.79
C GLU A 9 2.19 -0.80 -11.76
N GLU A 10 2.96 -1.89 -11.95
CA GLU A 10 2.93 -3.03 -11.05
C GLU A 10 3.38 -2.67 -9.64
N LEU A 11 4.36 -1.77 -9.50
CA LEU A 11 4.77 -1.24 -8.20
C LEU A 11 3.65 -0.42 -7.56
N GLN A 12 3.02 0.47 -8.32
CA GLN A 12 1.94 1.30 -7.80
C GLN A 12 0.76 0.45 -7.31
N GLU A 13 0.34 -0.55 -8.07
CA GLU A 13 -0.72 -1.48 -7.68
C GLU A 13 -0.39 -2.25 -6.39
N LYS A 14 0.87 -2.70 -6.25
CA LYS A 14 1.35 -3.36 -5.02
C LYS A 14 1.30 -2.42 -3.80
N ILE A 15 1.69 -1.16 -3.96
CA ILE A 15 1.60 -0.16 -2.88
C ILE A 15 0.13 0.17 -2.56
N ILE A 16 -0.75 0.23 -3.57
CA ILE A 16 -2.19 0.42 -3.36
C ILE A 16 -2.80 -0.72 -2.54
N ILE A 17 -2.38 -1.97 -2.77
CA ILE A 17 -2.80 -3.09 -1.92
C ILE A 17 -2.44 -2.82 -0.46
N LEU A 18 -1.18 -2.49 -0.18
CA LEU A 18 -0.73 -2.21 1.18
C LEU A 18 -1.50 -1.06 1.81
N TYR A 19 -1.65 0.05 1.08
CA TYR A 19 -2.40 1.21 1.56
C TYR A 19 -3.81 0.83 1.98
N LYS A 20 -4.55 0.13 1.12
CA LYS A 20 -5.93 -0.28 1.41
C LYS A 20 -6.02 -1.22 2.63
N VAL A 21 -5.05 -2.11 2.82
CA VAL A 21 -5.00 -3.01 3.98
C VAL A 21 -4.70 -2.23 5.26
N ILE A 22 -3.71 -1.33 5.24
CA ILE A 22 -3.34 -0.49 6.38
C ILE A 22 -4.48 0.46 6.76
N ASP A 23 -5.12 1.10 5.78
CA ASP A 23 -6.28 1.97 6.00
C ASP A 23 -7.46 1.20 6.63
N GLN A 24 -7.71 -0.04 6.19
CA GLN A 24 -8.71 -0.92 6.82
C GLN A 24 -8.33 -1.27 8.26
N ASN A 25 -7.06 -1.61 8.53
CA ASN A 25 -6.58 -1.91 9.87
C ASN A 25 -6.70 -0.70 10.80
N ASN A 26 -6.32 0.49 10.32
CA ASN A 26 -6.42 1.74 11.05
C ASN A 26 -7.88 2.15 11.32
N THR A 27 -8.76 1.95 10.35
CA THR A 27 -10.20 2.17 10.50
C THR A 27 -10.81 1.21 11.52
N PHE A 28 -10.43 -0.07 11.47
CA PHE A 28 -10.85 -1.06 12.46
C PHE A 28 -10.34 -0.70 13.85
N LYS A 29 -9.08 -0.27 13.96
CA LYS A 29 -8.46 0.20 15.21
C LYS A 29 -9.23 1.37 15.81
N SER A 30 -9.45 2.41 15.02
CA SER A 30 -10.12 3.63 15.47
C SER A 30 -11.56 3.37 15.91
N PHE A 31 -12.24 2.41 15.29
CA PHE A 31 -13.63 2.08 15.65
C PHE A 31 -13.75 1.21 16.90
N TYR A 32 -12.91 0.18 17.06
CA TYR A 32 -13.08 -0.84 18.10
C TYR A 32 -12.19 -0.65 19.33
N TYR A 33 -11.09 0.08 19.20
CA TYR A 33 -10.07 0.21 20.25
C TYR A 33 -9.86 1.66 20.68
N GLN A 34 -10.78 2.54 20.31
CA GLN A 34 -10.77 3.92 20.81
C GLN A 34 -10.76 3.91 22.34
N ASP A 35 -9.79 4.61 22.93
CA ASP A 35 -9.60 4.75 24.38
C ASP A 35 -9.25 3.46 25.14
N MET A 36 -8.86 2.38 24.44
CA MET A 36 -8.35 1.15 25.05
C MET A 36 -6.85 0.98 24.80
N ASP A 37 -6.06 0.80 25.86
CA ASP A 37 -4.63 0.44 25.77
C ASP A 37 -4.47 -1.06 25.49
N VAL A 38 -4.94 -1.49 24.31
CA VAL A 38 -4.88 -2.89 23.87
C VAL A 38 -3.93 -2.98 22.68
N LYS A 39 -2.87 -3.77 22.85
CA LYS A 39 -2.00 -4.16 21.72
C LYS A 39 -2.76 -5.11 20.81
N MET A 40 -2.92 -4.73 19.55
CA MET A 40 -3.49 -5.60 18.54
C MET A 40 -2.67 -6.88 18.39
N PRO A 41 -3.32 -8.02 18.08
CA PRO A 41 -2.60 -9.18 17.60
C PRO A 41 -1.82 -8.82 16.33
N LYS A 42 -0.63 -9.38 16.19
CA LYS A 42 0.17 -9.24 14.96
C LYS A 42 -0.59 -9.82 13.77
N SER A 43 -0.45 -9.17 12.63
CA SER A 43 -0.90 -9.69 11.34
C SER A 43 -0.11 -10.95 10.99
N ASP A 44 -0.73 -11.86 10.23
CA ASP A 44 -0.04 -13.02 9.65
C ASP A 44 0.96 -12.62 8.56
N SER A 45 0.92 -11.36 8.10
CA SER A 45 1.92 -10.78 7.19
C SER A 45 3.01 -10.05 7.96
N ASN A 46 4.27 -10.39 7.70
CA ASN A 46 5.41 -9.64 8.23
C ASN A 46 5.46 -8.23 7.68
N LEU A 47 5.13 -8.07 6.40
CA LEU A 47 5.12 -6.77 5.73
C LEU A 47 4.13 -5.79 6.37
N ILE A 48 2.93 -6.27 6.72
CA ILE A 48 1.95 -5.45 7.44
C ILE A 48 2.44 -5.11 8.85
N ASN A 49 3.03 -6.07 9.57
CA ASN A 49 3.59 -5.79 10.89
C ASN A 49 4.71 -4.73 10.84
N GLU A 50 5.59 -4.80 9.84
CA GLU A 50 6.66 -3.81 9.63
C GLU A 50 6.09 -2.42 9.32
N LEU A 51 5.02 -2.35 8.52
CA LEU A 51 4.32 -1.08 8.23
C LEU A 51 3.61 -0.52 9.46
N ASP A 52 2.94 -1.36 10.26
CA ASP A 52 2.25 -0.94 11.49
C ASP A 52 3.22 -0.39 12.55
N GLU A 53 4.50 -0.78 12.50
CA GLU A 53 5.56 -0.23 13.37
C GLU A 53 6.03 1.18 12.93
N LEU A 54 5.73 1.60 11.71
CA LEU A 54 6.05 2.94 11.21
C LEU A 54 4.94 3.93 11.55
N GLU A 55 5.24 4.94 12.37
CA GLU A 55 4.25 5.96 12.80
C GLU A 55 3.52 6.65 11.63
N ASN A 56 4.19 6.77 10.46
CA ASN A 56 3.67 7.49 9.30
C ASN A 56 3.53 6.59 8.05
N ALA A 57 3.27 5.30 8.22
CA ALA A 57 3.13 4.36 7.09
C ALA A 57 2.11 4.83 6.04
N ASP A 58 0.95 5.32 6.48
CA ASP A 58 -0.11 5.82 5.60
C ASP A 58 0.38 6.97 4.70
N GLU A 59 1.05 7.96 5.30
CA GLU A 59 1.58 9.12 4.58
C GLU A 59 2.68 8.71 3.59
N ILE A 60 3.54 7.77 3.97
CA ILE A 60 4.61 7.25 3.12
C ILE A 60 4.01 6.55 1.89
N LEU A 61 3.08 5.60 2.12
CA LEU A 61 2.44 4.86 1.04
C LEU A 61 1.69 5.79 0.09
N ARG A 62 0.99 6.79 0.64
CA ARG A 62 0.30 7.82 -0.15
C ARG A 62 1.25 8.60 -1.06
N LYS A 63 2.39 9.04 -0.53
CA LYS A 63 3.40 9.77 -1.33
C LYS A 63 3.95 8.90 -2.44
N CYS A 64 4.33 7.65 -2.14
CA CYS A 64 4.84 6.73 -3.15
C CYS A 64 3.83 6.50 -4.28
N ILE A 65 2.53 6.37 -3.98
CA ILE A 65 1.49 6.18 -5.01
C ILE A 65 1.44 7.38 -5.97
N VAL A 66 1.52 8.61 -5.46
CA VAL A 66 1.52 9.83 -6.27
C VAL A 66 2.81 9.96 -7.08
N GLU A 67 3.97 9.73 -6.46
CA GLU A 67 5.28 9.79 -7.13
C GLU A 67 5.37 8.80 -8.31
N LEU A 68 4.86 7.58 -8.14
CA LEU A 68 4.81 6.60 -9.23
C LEU A 68 3.88 7.06 -10.36
N GLU A 69 2.78 7.75 -10.05
CA GLU A 69 1.92 8.33 -11.08
C GLU A 69 2.60 9.49 -11.82
N GLU A 70 3.38 10.32 -11.12
CA GLU A 70 4.18 11.37 -11.74
C GLU A 70 5.20 10.79 -12.74
N ILE A 71 5.83 9.66 -12.38
CA ILE A 71 6.74 8.93 -13.26
C ILE A 71 5.99 8.37 -14.49
N LYS A 72 4.81 7.76 -14.29
CA LYS A 72 3.98 7.23 -15.39
C LYS A 72 3.56 8.31 -16.39
N GLN A 73 3.12 9.45 -15.87
CA GLN A 73 2.57 10.55 -16.66
C GLN A 73 3.64 11.57 -17.10
N ASN A 74 4.87 11.45 -16.59
CA ASN A 74 5.98 12.39 -16.80
C ASN A 74 5.58 13.86 -16.55
N LYS A 75 4.82 14.09 -15.48
CA LYS A 75 4.42 15.44 -15.03
C LYS A 75 4.23 15.45 -13.52
N LYS A 76 4.41 16.62 -12.93
CA LYS A 76 4.11 16.84 -11.51
C LYS A 76 2.61 16.82 -11.27
N LEU A 77 2.18 16.14 -10.21
CA LEU A 77 0.80 15.98 -9.81
C LEU A 77 0.57 16.64 -8.45
N GLU A 78 -0.69 16.93 -8.16
CA GLU A 78 -1.10 17.40 -6.84
C GLU A 78 -1.59 16.20 -6.01
N ASP A 79 -1.29 16.19 -4.71
CA ASP A 79 -1.67 15.11 -3.77
C ASP A 79 -3.17 14.78 -3.73
N LYS A 80 -4.02 15.67 -4.26
CA LYS A 80 -5.47 15.44 -4.38
C LYS A 80 -5.82 14.30 -5.33
N ILE A 81 -4.95 14.00 -6.31
CA ILE A 81 -5.18 12.91 -7.28
C ILE A 81 -5.09 11.54 -6.65
N PHE A 82 -4.51 11.44 -5.47
CA PHE A 82 -4.36 10.19 -4.73
C PHE A 82 -5.67 9.39 -4.65
N TYR A 83 -6.77 10.04 -4.27
CA TYR A 83 -8.06 9.38 -4.13
C TYR A 83 -8.64 8.91 -5.47
N GLU A 84 -8.30 9.59 -6.57
CA GLU A 84 -8.69 9.17 -7.91
C GLU A 84 -7.95 7.88 -8.30
N ILE A 85 -6.62 7.85 -8.10
CA ILE A 85 -5.77 6.67 -8.39
C ILE A 85 -6.26 5.46 -7.58
N VAL A 86 -6.45 5.63 -6.27
CA VAL A 86 -6.85 4.53 -5.38
C VAL A 86 -8.26 4.02 -5.70
N ALA A 87 -9.16 4.89 -6.16
CA ALA A 87 -10.53 4.52 -6.53
C ALA A 87 -10.60 3.71 -7.84
N GLU A 88 -9.66 3.92 -8.77
CA GLU A 88 -9.57 3.18 -10.03
C GLU A 88 -9.21 1.70 -9.84
N HIS A 89 -8.69 1.33 -8.66
CA HIS A 89 -8.22 -0.02 -8.37
C HIS A 89 -9.12 -0.75 -7.35
N ASP A 90 -9.88 -1.75 -7.81
CA ASP A 90 -10.63 -2.64 -6.91
C ASP A 90 -9.67 -3.62 -6.22
N LEU A 91 -9.77 -3.72 -4.90
CA LEU A 91 -8.86 -4.57 -4.11
C LEU A 91 -8.99 -6.06 -4.47
N ARG A 92 -10.18 -6.52 -4.86
CA ARG A 92 -10.40 -7.92 -5.27
C ARG A 92 -9.71 -8.21 -6.59
N ASP A 93 -9.80 -7.30 -7.55
CA ASP A 93 -9.12 -7.43 -8.85
C ASP A 93 -7.59 -7.49 -8.65
N LEU A 94 -7.06 -6.63 -7.76
CA LEU A 94 -5.65 -6.68 -7.38
C LEU A 94 -5.27 -7.98 -6.69
N TYR A 95 -6.10 -8.48 -5.76
CA TYR A 95 -5.86 -9.75 -5.09
C TYR A 95 -5.83 -10.92 -6.08
N GLU A 96 -6.74 -10.94 -7.04
CA GLU A 96 -6.74 -11.94 -8.10
C GLU A 96 -5.47 -11.84 -8.96
N LYS A 97 -5.11 -10.63 -9.39
CA LYS A 97 -3.93 -10.36 -10.21
C LYS A 97 -2.63 -10.85 -9.57
N TYR A 98 -2.47 -10.63 -8.26
CA TYR A 98 -1.25 -11.00 -7.53
C TYR A 98 -1.36 -12.32 -6.76
N GLY A 99 -2.47 -13.06 -6.89
CA GLY A 99 -2.66 -14.36 -6.26
C GLY A 99 -2.71 -14.29 -4.73
N ILE A 100 -3.26 -13.22 -4.17
CA ILE A 100 -3.48 -13.03 -2.74
C ILE A 100 -4.80 -13.69 -2.35
N LYS A 101 -4.75 -14.69 -1.46
CA LYS A 101 -5.92 -15.40 -0.93
C LYS A 101 -6.14 -15.14 0.56
N GLU A 102 -5.07 -14.80 1.26
CA GLU A 102 -5.02 -14.61 2.71
C GLU A 102 -3.93 -13.59 3.06
N LEU A 103 -3.98 -13.01 4.27
CA LEU A 103 -3.07 -11.92 4.66
C LEU A 103 -1.59 -12.30 4.54
N LYS A 104 -1.21 -13.54 4.85
CA LYS A 104 0.19 -13.99 4.68
C LYS A 104 0.69 -13.94 3.24
N ASP A 105 -0.20 -13.94 2.25
CA ASP A 105 0.18 -13.83 0.84
C ASP A 105 0.65 -12.41 0.48
N LEU A 106 0.40 -11.40 1.32
CA LEU A 106 0.92 -10.04 1.13
C LEU A 106 2.45 -10.00 1.17
N ASP A 107 3.09 -10.92 1.90
CA ASP A 107 4.54 -11.05 1.94
C ASP A 107 5.12 -11.45 0.56
N LYS A 108 4.30 -11.99 -0.36
CA LYS A 108 4.70 -12.30 -1.75
C LYS A 108 4.80 -11.06 -2.64
N LEU A 109 4.28 -9.91 -2.21
CA LEU A 109 4.34 -8.68 -3.02
C LEU A 109 5.80 -8.21 -3.20
N ASP A 110 6.70 -8.69 -2.34
CA ASP A 110 8.15 -8.44 -2.34
C ASP A 110 8.50 -6.99 -2.58
N ILE A 111 7.90 -6.13 -1.75
CA ILE A 111 8.00 -4.68 -1.89
C ILE A 111 9.38 -4.18 -1.42
N LYS A 112 10.16 -5.02 -0.71
CA LYS A 112 11.53 -4.72 -0.30
C LYS A 112 12.48 -4.60 -1.47
N GLU A 113 12.38 -5.47 -2.47
CA GLU A 113 13.15 -5.30 -3.71
C GLU A 113 12.74 -4.02 -4.45
N LEU A 114 11.47 -3.61 -4.34
CA LEU A 114 10.93 -2.44 -5.04
C LEU A 114 11.22 -1.10 -4.35
N LEU A 115 11.30 -1.05 -3.02
CA LEU A 115 11.75 0.13 -2.27
C LEU A 115 13.22 0.45 -2.52
N ASN A 116 14.04 -0.55 -2.86
CA ASN A 116 15.42 -0.35 -3.28
C ASN A 116 15.55 0.19 -4.72
N LEU A 117 14.43 0.26 -5.48
CA LEU A 117 14.39 0.75 -6.86
C LEU A 117 13.92 2.22 -6.97
N LEU A 118 13.45 2.81 -5.86
CA LEU A 118 13.14 4.23 -5.69
C LEU A 118 14.35 4.97 -5.11
#